data_AF-A0A7V6LTD3-F1
#
_entry.id   AF-A0A7V6LTD3-F1
#
_cell.length_a   1.000
_cell.length_b   1.000
_cell.length_c   1.000
_cell.angle_alpha   90.00
_cell.angle_beta   90.00
_cell.angle_gamma   90.00
#
_symmetry.space_group_name_H-M   'P 1'
#
loop_
_entity.id
_entity.type
_entity.pdbx_description
1 polymer ?
#
loop_
_entity_poly.entity_id
_entity_poly.type
_entity_poly.pdbx_seq_one_letter_code
_entity_poly.pdbx_strand_id
1 'polypeptide(L)'
;MRNRLLILLSIIVTSTIPVSLQAQRYFNSPLSRFNLGTFEKSGSFRSLGMGGTGMAIRTNDNLYSVNPASYSALDTNSFVFDFAVDYSILSLSDNDRSYTSDDMGFSHLTMGFPVAKNFGVALGIEPYSNSYYNLSKNDEFGSSVDHHGNGGMTRIFIGTGAELFEGLSLGLNMNILYGEITRENYYLYKDSRVNNILSSEYLFLKGLVFDAGIQYGMEFENGYFLNIGAGTTFGNDLKSSYSISAETYNTATT
;
A
#
# COMPACT_ATOMS: atom_id res chain seq x y z
N MET A 1 31.18 -25.49 -15.38
CA MET A 1 30.45 -24.93 -16.55
C MET A 1 28.92 -25.00 -16.38
N ARG A 2 28.35 -26.10 -15.89
CA ARG A 2 26.89 -26.27 -15.67
C ARG A 2 26.22 -25.15 -14.83
N ASN A 3 26.83 -24.71 -13.73
CA ASN A 3 26.26 -23.65 -12.88
C ASN A 3 26.27 -22.27 -13.53
N ARG A 4 27.28 -21.96 -14.37
CA ARG A 4 27.32 -20.69 -15.11
C ARG A 4 26.26 -20.64 -16.21
N LEU A 5 25.96 -21.79 -16.81
CA LEU A 5 24.91 -21.94 -17.82
C LEU A 5 23.51 -21.76 -17.19
N LEU A 6 23.29 -22.31 -15.99
CA LEU A 6 22.03 -22.15 -15.24
C LEU A 6 21.79 -20.70 -14.81
N ILE A 7 22.84 -19.98 -14.38
CA ILE A 7 22.77 -18.55 -14.05
C ILE A 7 22.46 -17.71 -15.31
N LEU A 8 23.08 -18.04 -16.44
CA LEU A 8 22.79 -17.37 -17.72
C LEU A 8 21.36 -17.64 -18.19
N LEU A 9 20.85 -18.87 -18.03
CA LEU A 9 19.46 -19.21 -18.35
C LEU A 9 18.46 -18.49 -17.45
N SER A 10 18.72 -18.37 -16.13
CA SER A 10 17.83 -17.64 -15.22
C SER A 10 17.78 -16.14 -15.53
N ILE A 11 18.91 -15.55 -15.93
CA ILE A 11 19.00 -14.13 -16.34
C ILE A 11 18.25 -13.90 -17.66
N ILE A 12 18.35 -14.84 -18.62
CA ILE A 12 17.65 -14.74 -19.90
C ILE A 12 16.14 -14.85 -19.69
N VAL A 13 15.67 -15.82 -18.91
CA VAL A 13 14.23 -16.02 -18.63
C VAL A 13 13.61 -14.81 -17.90
N THR A 14 14.36 -14.15 -17.01
CA THR A 14 13.90 -12.93 -16.34
C THR A 14 13.93 -11.69 -17.24
N SER A 15 14.83 -11.64 -18.23
CA SER A 15 14.90 -10.52 -19.19
C SER A 15 13.83 -10.54 -20.29
N THR A 16 13.23 -11.71 -20.57
CA THR A 16 12.26 -11.89 -21.66
C THR A 16 10.81 -11.63 -21.27
N ILE A 17 10.54 -11.25 -20.01
CA ILE A 17 9.21 -10.80 -19.61
C ILE A 17 9.23 -9.27 -19.72
N PRO A 18 8.66 -8.68 -20.79
CA PRO A 18 8.40 -7.25 -20.82
C PRO A 18 7.29 -6.97 -19.80
N VAL A 19 7.64 -6.90 -18.53
CA VAL A 19 6.77 -6.30 -17.53
C VAL A 19 6.87 -4.80 -17.81
N SER A 20 5.91 -4.28 -18.56
CA SER A 20 5.59 -2.86 -18.49
C SER A 20 5.28 -2.58 -17.03
N LEU A 21 6.27 -2.09 -16.28
CA LEU A 21 6.17 -1.66 -14.89
C LEU A 21 5.27 -0.43 -14.85
N GLN A 22 3.96 -0.64 -15.01
CA GLN A 22 2.96 0.27 -14.53
C GLN A 22 2.95 0.04 -13.02
N ALA A 23 3.70 0.87 -12.28
CA ALA A 23 3.71 0.83 -10.81
C ALA A 23 2.38 1.31 -10.20
N GLN A 24 1.39 1.63 -11.05
CA GLN A 24 0.05 2.04 -10.67
C GLN A 24 -0.85 0.82 -10.63
N ARG A 25 -1.54 0.66 -9.51
CA ARG A 25 -2.35 -0.50 -9.17
C ARG A 25 -3.77 -0.29 -9.68
N TYR A 26 -4.22 -1.09 -10.65
CA TYR A 26 -5.50 -0.92 -11.36
C TYR A 26 -6.61 -1.81 -10.81
N PHE A 27 -6.70 -1.92 -9.49
CA PHE A 27 -7.74 -2.68 -8.81
C PHE A 27 -9.07 -1.93 -8.84
N ASN A 28 -9.94 -2.26 -9.81
CA ASN A 28 -11.18 -1.53 -10.06
C ASN A 28 -12.25 -1.81 -8.99
N SER A 29 -12.19 -1.07 -7.88
CA SER A 29 -13.13 -1.18 -6.78
C SER A 29 -14.04 0.05 -6.71
N PRO A 30 -15.38 -0.11 -6.78
CA PRO A 30 -16.31 1.00 -6.61
C PRO A 30 -16.15 1.73 -5.27
N LEU A 31 -15.63 1.04 -4.25
CA LEU A 31 -15.39 1.59 -2.92
C LEU A 31 -14.20 2.57 -2.89
N SER A 32 -13.27 2.45 -3.83
CA SER A 32 -12.09 3.33 -3.95
C SER A 32 -12.45 4.77 -4.35
N ARG A 33 -13.72 5.02 -4.70
CA ARG A 33 -14.21 6.37 -4.99
C ARG A 33 -14.21 7.30 -3.79
N PHE A 34 -14.33 6.77 -2.58
CA PHE A 34 -14.55 7.58 -1.37
C PHE A 34 -13.24 7.95 -0.66
N ASN A 35 -13.14 9.19 -0.17
CA ASN A 35 -12.02 9.71 0.64
C ASN A 35 -10.63 9.52 0.01
N LEU A 36 -9.78 8.66 0.59
CA LEU A 36 -8.43 8.37 0.10
C LEU A 36 -8.37 7.04 -0.69
N GLY A 37 -9.54 6.46 -0.98
CA GLY A 37 -9.69 5.15 -1.58
C GLY A 37 -9.67 4.00 -0.58
N THR A 38 -9.40 2.79 -1.07
CA THR A 38 -9.26 1.60 -0.22
C THR A 38 -7.88 1.53 0.40
N PHE A 39 -7.82 1.36 1.72
CA PHE A 39 -6.55 1.16 2.42
C PHE A 39 -5.94 -0.19 2.06
N GLU A 40 -4.64 -0.18 1.83
CA GLU A 40 -3.89 -1.41 1.60
C GLU A 40 -3.57 -2.09 2.92
N LYS A 41 -3.53 -3.43 2.89
CA LYS A 41 -3.12 -4.21 4.05
C LYS A 41 -1.60 -4.11 4.19
N SER A 42 -1.14 -3.35 5.17
CA SER A 42 0.28 -3.26 5.52
C SER A 42 0.72 -4.45 6.39
N GLY A 43 1.98 -4.87 6.23
CA GLY A 43 2.61 -5.94 6.99
C GLY A 43 3.30 -6.98 6.10
N SER A 44 4.22 -7.73 6.70
CA SER A 44 4.91 -8.82 6.00
C SER A 44 3.93 -9.91 5.56
N PHE A 45 4.29 -10.69 4.54
CA PHE A 45 3.44 -11.82 4.08
C PHE A 45 3.07 -12.79 5.20
N ARG A 46 3.97 -13.00 6.17
CA ARG A 46 3.67 -13.81 7.35
C ARG A 46 2.53 -13.20 8.16
N SER A 47 2.60 -11.90 8.43
CA SER A 47 1.53 -11.17 9.13
C SER A 47 0.20 -11.30 8.41
N LEU A 48 0.19 -11.07 7.10
CA LEU A 48 -1.01 -11.18 6.26
C LEU A 48 -1.59 -12.60 6.25
N GLY A 49 -0.74 -13.63 6.18
CA GLY A 49 -1.15 -15.03 6.27
C GLY A 49 -1.77 -15.42 7.62
N MET A 50 -1.47 -14.68 8.68
CA MET A 50 -2.11 -14.82 10.00
C MET A 50 -3.30 -13.88 10.20
N GLY A 51 -3.85 -13.30 9.14
CA GLY A 51 -4.99 -12.38 9.21
C GLY A 51 -4.60 -10.94 9.54
N GLY A 52 -3.35 -10.54 9.31
CA GLY A 52 -2.85 -9.18 9.56
C GLY A 52 -2.38 -8.94 11.00
N THR A 53 -2.13 -9.99 11.78
CA THR A 53 -1.54 -9.86 13.12
C THR A 53 -0.02 -9.67 13.03
N GLY A 54 0.51 -8.78 13.85
CA GLY A 54 1.94 -8.41 13.83
C GLY A 54 2.40 -7.65 15.08
N MET A 55 1.48 -7.13 15.89
CA MET A 55 1.80 -6.26 17.03
C MET A 55 2.65 -6.93 18.10
N ALA A 56 2.44 -8.21 18.39
CA ALA A 56 3.18 -8.97 19.40
C ALA A 56 4.23 -9.92 18.79
N ILE A 57 4.42 -9.88 17.48
CA ILE A 57 5.33 -10.80 16.81
C ILE A 57 6.75 -10.25 16.90
N ARG A 58 7.64 -11.10 17.37
CA ARG A 58 9.05 -10.79 17.59
C ARG A 58 9.87 -11.96 17.04
N THR A 59 10.50 -11.76 15.88
CA THR A 59 11.37 -12.75 15.24
C THR A 59 12.65 -12.07 14.76
N ASN A 60 13.69 -12.86 14.50
CA ASN A 60 15.02 -12.39 14.10
C ASN A 60 15.23 -12.37 12.58
N ASP A 61 14.30 -12.94 11.81
CA ASP A 61 14.41 -13.19 10.38
C ASP A 61 13.44 -12.35 9.53
N ASN A 62 12.47 -11.68 10.16
CA ASN A 62 11.43 -10.94 9.48
C ASN A 62 11.22 -9.56 10.11
N LEU A 63 10.86 -8.61 9.26
CA LEU A 63 10.54 -7.26 9.68
C LEU A 63 9.03 -7.08 9.84
N TYR A 64 8.60 -6.51 10.95
CA TYR A 64 7.20 -6.16 11.19
C TYR A 64 7.06 -4.64 11.37
N SER A 65 6.82 -3.92 10.27
CA SER A 65 6.61 -2.46 10.29
C SER A 65 5.41 -2.00 11.11
N VAL A 66 4.43 -2.89 11.28
CA VAL A 66 3.24 -2.69 12.13
C VAL A 66 3.60 -2.38 13.59
N ASN A 67 4.73 -2.92 14.11
CA ASN A 67 5.24 -2.56 15.42
C ASN A 67 6.77 -2.35 15.38
N PRO A 68 7.26 -1.10 15.44
CA PRO A 68 8.70 -0.81 15.35
C PRO A 68 9.53 -1.37 16.51
N ALA A 69 8.92 -1.72 17.65
CA ALA A 69 9.64 -2.36 18.74
C ALA A 69 10.19 -3.75 18.35
N SER A 70 9.60 -4.39 17.32
CA SER A 70 10.07 -5.69 16.82
C SER A 70 11.49 -5.63 16.21
N TYR A 71 11.96 -4.44 15.80
CA TYR A 71 13.26 -4.28 15.15
C TYR A 71 14.43 -4.57 16.09
N SER A 72 14.23 -4.49 17.41
CA SER A 72 15.23 -4.86 18.41
C SER A 72 15.62 -6.34 18.36
N ALA A 73 14.76 -7.20 17.80
CA ALA A 73 14.94 -8.64 17.77
C ALA A 73 15.75 -9.14 16.56
N LEU A 74 16.12 -8.25 15.64
CA LEU A 74 16.94 -8.59 14.48
C LEU A 74 18.31 -9.12 14.93
N ASP A 75 18.76 -10.21 14.31
CA ASP A 75 20.06 -10.80 14.63
C ASP A 75 21.19 -9.94 14.06
N THR A 76 22.14 -9.54 14.92
CA THR A 76 23.31 -8.70 14.60
C THR A 76 24.14 -9.11 13.38
N ASN A 77 24.08 -10.38 12.95
CA ASN A 77 24.87 -10.88 11.83
C ASN A 77 24.11 -10.92 10.49
N SER A 78 22.84 -10.54 10.45
CA SER A 78 22.03 -10.58 9.23
C SER A 78 21.34 -9.23 8.97
N PHE A 79 21.23 -8.86 7.70
CA PHE A 79 20.27 -7.84 7.29
C PHE A 79 19.05 -8.55 6.72
N VAL A 80 17.87 -7.97 6.94
CA VAL A 80 16.61 -8.48 6.41
C VAL A 80 16.20 -7.60 5.24
N PHE A 81 15.88 -8.23 4.12
CA PHE A 81 15.33 -7.58 2.94
C PHE A 81 14.03 -8.29 2.58
N ASP A 82 12.94 -7.54 2.54
CA ASP A 82 11.61 -8.06 2.19
C ASP A 82 11.06 -7.28 1.00
N PHE A 83 10.67 -8.01 -0.05
CA PHE A 83 10.06 -7.46 -1.25
C PHE A 83 8.84 -8.28 -1.62
N ALA A 84 7.74 -7.58 -1.84
CA ALA A 84 6.43 -8.18 -1.98
C ALA A 84 5.66 -7.62 -3.19
N VAL A 85 5.01 -8.53 -3.90
CA VAL A 85 4.04 -8.26 -4.95
C VAL A 85 2.76 -9.00 -4.58
N ASP A 86 1.61 -8.33 -4.71
CA ASP A 86 0.31 -8.92 -4.48
C ASP A 86 -0.45 -9.12 -5.80
N TYR A 87 -1.33 -10.11 -5.82
CA TYR A 87 -2.26 -10.36 -6.91
C TYR A 87 -3.67 -10.49 -6.33
N SER A 88 -4.57 -9.67 -6.83
CA SER A 88 -5.91 -9.51 -6.27
C SER A 88 -6.96 -9.73 -7.36
N ILE A 89 -8.01 -10.49 -7.04
CA ILE A 89 -9.18 -10.70 -7.89
C ILE A 89 -10.41 -10.20 -7.15
N LEU A 90 -11.18 -9.32 -7.78
CA LEU A 90 -12.45 -8.80 -7.31
C LEU A 90 -13.56 -9.22 -8.27
N SER A 91 -14.56 -9.92 -7.74
CA SER A 91 -15.78 -10.22 -8.48
C SER A 91 -16.94 -9.42 -7.88
N LEU A 92 -17.56 -8.59 -8.70
CA LEU A 92 -18.77 -7.81 -8.41
C LEU A 92 -19.95 -8.48 -9.09
N SER A 93 -21.05 -8.63 -8.36
CA SER A 93 -22.30 -9.18 -8.90
C SER A 93 -23.42 -8.18 -8.67
N ASP A 94 -24.16 -7.86 -9.72
CA ASP A 94 -25.37 -7.05 -9.69
C ASP A 94 -26.46 -7.76 -10.49
N ASN A 95 -27.41 -8.38 -9.78
CA ASN A 95 -28.47 -9.23 -10.34
C ASN A 95 -27.90 -10.26 -11.35
N ASP A 96 -28.17 -10.09 -12.64
CA ASP A 96 -27.72 -10.99 -13.73
C ASP A 96 -26.33 -10.64 -14.30
N ARG A 97 -25.67 -9.59 -13.81
CA ARG A 97 -24.37 -9.13 -14.30
C ARG A 97 -23.28 -9.48 -13.31
N SER A 98 -22.23 -10.15 -13.80
CA SER A 98 -20.99 -10.37 -13.06
C SER A 98 -19.86 -9.61 -13.76
N TYR A 99 -19.07 -8.89 -12.98
CA TYR A 99 -17.87 -8.20 -13.41
C TYR A 99 -16.70 -8.71 -12.57
N THR A 100 -15.62 -9.11 -13.22
CA THR A 100 -14.39 -9.51 -12.54
C THR A 100 -13.26 -8.57 -12.95
N SER A 101 -12.55 -8.06 -11.95
CA SER A 101 -11.33 -7.28 -12.10
C SER A 101 -10.21 -8.04 -11.42
N ASP A 102 -9.10 -8.24 -12.13
CA ASP A 102 -7.86 -8.72 -11.56
C ASP A 102 -6.78 -7.65 -11.69
N ASP A 103 -5.81 -7.68 -10.78
CA ASP A 103 -4.72 -6.72 -10.74
C ASP A 103 -3.51 -7.31 -10.01
N MET A 104 -2.32 -6.95 -10.46
CA MET A 104 -1.05 -7.34 -9.85
C MET A 104 -0.30 -6.07 -9.43
N GLY A 105 -0.11 -5.89 -8.12
CA GLY A 105 0.40 -4.67 -7.53
C GLY A 105 1.71 -4.87 -6.77
N PHE A 106 2.48 -3.78 -6.66
CA PHE A 106 3.56 -3.70 -5.68
C PHE A 106 2.96 -3.64 -4.27
N SER A 107 3.41 -4.52 -3.36
CA SER A 107 2.91 -4.55 -1.98
C SER A 107 3.83 -3.78 -1.03
N HIS A 108 5.11 -4.13 -0.96
CA HIS A 108 6.09 -3.38 -0.16
C HIS A 108 7.53 -3.75 -0.50
N LEU A 109 8.44 -2.86 -0.12
CA LEU A 109 9.88 -3.08 -0.09
C LEU A 109 10.38 -2.55 1.24
N THR A 110 10.93 -3.43 2.08
CA THR A 110 11.45 -3.05 3.39
C THR A 110 12.83 -3.65 3.64
N MET A 111 13.64 -2.93 4.40
CA MET A 111 14.98 -3.35 4.77
C MET A 111 15.20 -3.10 6.26
N GLY A 112 15.71 -4.10 6.96
CA GLY A 112 16.06 -4.05 8.38
C GLY A 112 17.56 -4.27 8.57
N PHE A 113 18.16 -3.43 9.40
CA PHE A 113 19.57 -3.46 9.75
C PHE A 113 19.73 -3.51 11.27
N PRO A 114 20.38 -4.54 11.82
CA PRO A 114 20.77 -4.54 13.22
C PRO A 114 21.99 -3.63 13.38
N VAL A 115 21.83 -2.52 14.09
CA VAL A 115 22.93 -1.55 14.27
C VAL A 115 23.78 -1.94 15.49
N ALA A 116 23.15 -2.47 16.54
CA ALA A 116 23.83 -3.04 17.70
C ALA A 116 23.02 -4.20 18.30
N LYS A 117 23.59 -4.90 19.28
CA LYS A 117 22.84 -5.90 20.04
C LYS A 117 21.59 -5.25 20.63
N ASN A 118 20.43 -5.82 20.33
CA ASN A 118 19.12 -5.34 20.75
C ASN A 118 18.72 -3.95 20.23
N PHE A 119 19.36 -3.46 19.15
CA PHE A 119 19.05 -2.18 18.53
C PHE A 119 19.03 -2.31 17.01
N GLY A 120 17.85 -2.14 16.43
CA GLY A 120 17.61 -2.25 14.99
C GLY A 120 17.08 -0.96 14.38
N VAL A 121 17.38 -0.78 13.11
CA VAL A 121 16.84 0.29 12.26
C VAL A 121 16.18 -0.37 11.06
N ALA A 122 15.07 0.18 10.62
CA ALA A 122 14.40 -0.28 9.41
C ALA A 122 13.95 0.89 8.55
N LEU A 123 13.84 0.64 7.26
CA LEU A 123 13.30 1.59 6.30
C LEU A 123 12.53 0.85 5.23
N GLY A 124 11.56 1.51 4.63
CA GLY A 124 10.77 0.88 3.59
C GLY A 124 9.83 1.82 2.88
N ILE A 125 9.24 1.28 1.81
CA ILE A 125 8.23 1.93 1.00
C ILE A 125 7.08 0.93 0.78
N GLU A 126 5.87 1.37 1.07
CA GLU A 126 4.64 0.59 0.91
C GLU A 126 3.51 1.51 0.42
N PRO A 127 2.65 1.08 -0.53
CA PRO A 127 1.41 1.78 -0.82
C PRO A 127 0.51 1.78 0.43
N TYR A 128 -0.07 2.93 0.74
CA TYR A 128 -0.95 3.11 1.89
C TYR A 128 -2.43 3.03 1.50
N SER A 129 -2.79 3.59 0.35
CA SER A 129 -4.14 3.50 -0.19
C SER A 129 -4.17 3.52 -1.71
N ASN A 130 -5.21 2.94 -2.28
CA ASN A 130 -5.47 2.93 -3.71
C ASN A 130 -6.84 3.57 -4.01
N SER A 131 -6.87 4.56 -4.90
CA SER A 131 -8.10 5.27 -5.31
C SER A 131 -8.57 4.91 -6.72
N TYR A 132 -8.04 3.83 -7.32
CA TYR A 132 -8.43 3.45 -8.67
C TYR A 132 -9.87 2.93 -8.75
N TYR A 133 -10.65 3.49 -9.66
CA TYR A 133 -11.95 2.99 -10.07
C TYR A 133 -12.30 3.45 -11.49
N ASN A 134 -13.03 2.62 -12.22
CA ASN A 134 -13.63 2.95 -13.50
C ASN A 134 -15.06 2.43 -13.51
N LEU A 135 -16.02 3.36 -13.43
CA LEU A 135 -17.44 3.07 -13.37
C LEU A 135 -18.14 3.84 -14.49
N SER A 136 -18.85 3.12 -15.36
CA SER A 136 -19.72 3.72 -16.36
C SER A 136 -21.18 3.46 -15.97
N LYS A 137 -21.99 4.51 -15.95
CA LYS A 137 -23.44 4.40 -15.75
C LYS A 137 -24.17 5.04 -16.93
N ASN A 138 -24.90 4.21 -17.65
CA ASN A 138 -25.85 4.67 -18.66
C ASN A 138 -27.18 5.04 -18.00
N ASP A 139 -27.69 6.22 -18.30
CA ASP A 139 -29.05 6.63 -17.94
C ASP A 139 -30.06 6.14 -18.99
N GLU A 140 -31.31 5.89 -18.57
CA GLU A 140 -32.40 5.42 -19.44
C GLU A 140 -32.73 6.41 -20.55
N PHE A 141 -32.38 7.69 -20.37
CA PHE A 141 -32.54 8.77 -21.35
C PHE A 141 -31.35 8.90 -22.33
N GLY A 142 -30.39 7.97 -22.30
CA GLY A 142 -29.30 7.88 -23.28
C GLY A 142 -28.10 8.79 -23.01
N SER A 143 -28.01 9.40 -21.83
CA SER A 143 -26.79 10.07 -21.36
C SER A 143 -25.91 9.08 -20.59
N SER A 144 -24.59 9.17 -20.72
CA SER A 144 -23.64 8.33 -19.96
C SER A 144 -22.88 9.19 -18.95
N VAL A 145 -22.69 8.66 -17.74
CA VAL A 145 -21.81 9.24 -16.75
C VAL A 145 -20.68 8.26 -16.48
N ASP A 146 -19.46 8.64 -16.88
CA ASP A 146 -18.26 7.85 -16.64
C ASP A 146 -17.47 8.48 -15.50
N HIS A 147 -17.31 7.72 -14.42
CA HIS A 147 -16.53 8.09 -13.26
C HIS A 147 -15.19 7.36 -13.30
N HIS A 148 -14.11 8.12 -13.40
CA HIS A 148 -12.75 7.62 -13.35
C HIS A 148 -12.05 8.16 -12.11
N GLY A 149 -11.32 7.30 -11.41
CA GLY A 149 -10.41 7.69 -10.35
C GLY A 149 -9.10 6.96 -10.53
N ASN A 150 -8.00 7.67 -10.30
CA ASN A 150 -6.66 7.08 -10.30
C ASN A 150 -5.79 7.76 -9.24
N GLY A 151 -4.72 7.08 -8.86
CA GLY A 151 -3.76 7.50 -7.86
C GLY A 151 -3.94 6.75 -6.54
N GLY A 152 -3.30 7.28 -5.51
CA GLY A 152 -3.18 6.61 -4.23
C GLY A 152 -2.10 7.23 -3.37
N MET A 153 -2.10 6.85 -2.11
CA MET A 153 -1.11 7.31 -1.14
C MET A 153 0.00 6.28 -1.03
N THR A 154 1.25 6.75 -0.94
CA THR A 154 2.42 5.93 -0.65
C THR A 154 3.01 6.37 0.68
N ARG A 155 3.47 5.40 1.45
CA ARG A 155 4.18 5.59 2.71
C ARG A 155 5.64 5.23 2.51
N ILE A 156 6.53 6.16 2.83
CA ILE A 156 7.95 5.88 3.03
C ILE A 156 8.24 6.02 4.51
N PHE A 157 8.88 5.03 5.11
CA PHE A 157 9.19 5.06 6.53
C PHE A 157 10.66 4.80 6.80
N ILE A 158 11.11 5.37 7.91
CA ILE A 158 12.35 5.01 8.59
C ILE A 158 12.05 4.93 10.07
N GLY A 159 12.57 3.92 10.74
CA GLY A 159 12.36 3.78 12.16
C GLY A 159 13.37 2.90 12.83
N THR A 160 13.20 2.78 14.14
CA THR A 160 14.16 2.12 15.01
C THR A 160 13.45 1.45 16.17
N GLY A 161 14.03 0.37 16.66
CA GLY A 161 13.57 -0.37 17.83
C GLY A 161 14.74 -0.76 18.71
N ALA A 162 14.56 -0.60 20.01
CA ALA A 162 15.57 -0.88 21.03
C ALA A 162 14.96 -1.70 22.18
N GLU A 163 15.68 -2.70 22.66
CA GLU A 163 15.38 -3.34 23.95
C GLU A 163 16.03 -2.53 25.07
N LEU A 164 15.21 -1.95 25.96
CA LEU A 164 15.70 -1.10 27.06
C LEU A 164 15.96 -1.90 28.34
N PHE A 165 15.11 -2.90 28.59
CA PHE A 165 15.24 -3.84 29.70
C PHE A 165 14.99 -5.24 29.16
N GLU A 166 15.48 -6.27 29.86
CA GLU A 166 15.27 -7.67 29.42
C GLU A 166 13.80 -7.94 29.13
N GLY A 167 13.51 -8.26 27.87
CA GLY A 167 12.16 -8.50 27.38
C GLY A 167 11.37 -7.25 26.97
N LEU A 168 11.70 -6.05 27.47
CA LEU A 168 11.00 -4.80 27.13
C LEU A 168 11.65 -4.05 25.97
N SER A 169 10.97 -4.02 24.83
CA SER A 169 11.36 -3.28 23.63
C SER A 169 10.44 -2.10 23.37
N LEU A 170 11.04 -0.98 22.95
CA LEU A 170 10.36 0.21 22.44
C LEU A 170 10.80 0.47 21.01
N GLY A 171 9.93 1.08 20.21
CA GLY A 171 10.29 1.51 18.87
C GLY A 171 9.50 2.70 18.39
N LEU A 172 10.04 3.35 17.36
CA LEU A 172 9.45 4.51 16.72
C LEU A 172 9.71 4.49 15.21
N ASN A 173 8.67 4.69 14.41
CA ASN A 173 8.74 4.94 12.97
C ASN A 173 8.39 6.39 12.69
N MET A 174 9.16 7.00 11.80
CA MET A 174 8.82 8.25 11.12
C MET A 174 8.40 7.92 9.70
N ASN A 175 7.16 8.25 9.37
CA ASN A 175 6.52 7.97 8.11
C ASN A 175 6.26 9.27 7.34
N ILE A 176 6.59 9.28 6.07
CA ILE A 176 6.20 10.30 5.11
C ILE A 176 5.07 9.69 4.27
N LEU A 177 3.86 10.25 4.42
CA LEU A 177 2.75 9.95 3.54
C LEU A 177 2.75 10.97 2.40
N TYR A 178 2.77 10.48 1.17
CA TYR A 178 2.69 11.31 -0.03
C TYR A 178 1.87 10.63 -1.12
N GLY A 179 1.13 11.42 -1.88
CA GLY A 179 0.52 10.94 -3.11
C GLY A 179 -0.48 11.93 -3.67
N GLU A 180 -1.08 11.52 -4.79
CA GLU A 180 -2.07 12.29 -5.51
C GLU A 180 -3.25 11.38 -5.85
N ILE A 181 -4.45 11.93 -5.78
CA ILE A 181 -5.69 11.30 -6.21
C ILE A 181 -6.33 12.24 -7.23
N THR A 182 -6.56 11.73 -8.43
CA THR A 182 -7.31 12.41 -9.48
C THR A 182 -8.66 11.73 -9.65
N ARG A 183 -9.74 12.51 -9.68
CA ARG A 183 -11.08 12.03 -9.99
C ARG A 183 -11.64 12.81 -11.17
N GLU A 184 -12.07 12.09 -12.18
CA GLU A 184 -12.67 12.65 -13.38
C GLU A 184 -14.09 12.14 -13.53
N ASN A 185 -15.02 13.04 -13.81
CA ASN A 185 -16.41 12.73 -14.09
C ASN A 185 -16.74 13.25 -15.48
N TYR A 186 -17.04 12.35 -16.40
CA TYR A 186 -17.46 12.65 -17.75
C TYR A 186 -18.98 12.56 -17.82
N TYR A 187 -19.63 13.67 -18.10
CA TYR A 187 -21.06 13.72 -18.38
C TYR A 187 -21.23 13.83 -19.89
N LEU A 188 -21.58 12.70 -20.52
CA LEU A 188 -21.76 12.58 -21.95
C LEU A 188 -23.24 12.70 -22.28
N TYR A 189 -23.63 13.81 -22.91
CA TYR A 189 -25.00 14.05 -23.35
C TYR A 189 -25.14 13.70 -24.84
N LYS A 190 -26.22 13.02 -25.19
CA LYS A 190 -26.49 12.60 -26.58
C LYS A 190 -27.09 13.71 -27.45
N ASP A 191 -27.67 14.74 -26.83
CA ASP A 191 -28.20 15.92 -27.52
C ASP A 191 -27.07 16.88 -27.87
N SER A 192 -26.82 17.13 -29.15
CA SER A 192 -25.77 18.04 -29.64
C SER A 192 -25.97 19.51 -29.25
N ARG A 193 -27.14 19.86 -28.71
CA ARG A 193 -27.44 21.19 -28.14
C ARG A 193 -26.93 21.36 -26.71
N VAL A 194 -26.54 20.26 -26.06
CA VAL A 194 -26.02 20.23 -24.69
C VAL A 194 -24.55 19.85 -24.75
N ASN A 195 -23.69 20.66 -24.13
CA ASN A 195 -22.27 20.39 -24.10
C ASN A 195 -21.96 19.28 -23.08
N ASN A 196 -20.97 18.46 -23.39
CA ASN A 196 -20.42 17.50 -22.44
C ASN A 196 -19.68 18.24 -21.34
N ILE A 197 -19.71 17.69 -20.13
CA ILE A 197 -19.06 18.27 -18.96
C ILE A 197 -17.96 17.32 -18.50
N LEU A 198 -16.74 17.83 -18.36
CA LEU A 198 -15.64 17.18 -17.67
C LEU A 198 -15.42 17.88 -16.35
N SER A 199 -15.58 17.15 -15.24
CA SER A 199 -15.23 17.63 -13.91
C SER A 199 -14.02 16.86 -13.40
N SER A 200 -12.89 17.55 -13.24
CA SER A 200 -11.65 17.00 -12.71
C SER A 200 -11.36 17.55 -11.32
N GLU A 201 -11.10 16.65 -10.39
CA GLU A 201 -10.78 16.94 -8.99
C GLU A 201 -9.40 16.36 -8.70
N TYR A 202 -8.50 17.22 -8.21
CA TYR A 202 -7.12 16.89 -7.88
C TYR A 202 -6.90 17.07 -6.38
N LEU A 203 -6.51 15.99 -5.71
CA LEU A 203 -6.17 15.98 -4.30
C LEU A 203 -4.72 15.54 -4.15
N PHE A 204 -3.85 16.47 -3.75
CA PHE A 204 -2.48 16.17 -3.39
C PHE A 204 -2.31 16.22 -1.88
N LEU A 205 -1.74 15.17 -1.29
CA LEU A 205 -1.61 15.03 0.14
C LEU A 205 -0.16 14.71 0.49
N LYS A 206 0.42 15.49 1.41
CA LYS A 206 1.75 15.26 1.93
C LYS A 206 1.80 15.55 3.43
N GLY A 207 2.30 14.61 4.22
CA GLY A 207 2.52 14.87 5.63
C GLY A 207 3.37 13.84 6.34
N LEU A 208 3.64 14.14 7.60
CA LEU A 208 4.44 13.31 8.49
C LEU A 208 3.55 12.63 9.52
N VAL A 209 3.79 11.33 9.72
CA VAL A 209 3.08 10.49 10.68
C VAL A 209 4.12 9.70 11.47
N PHE A 210 3.92 9.55 12.77
CA PHE A 210 4.83 8.83 13.64
C PHE A 210 4.12 7.61 14.22
N ASP A 211 4.72 6.43 14.12
CA ASP A 211 4.23 5.25 14.85
C ASP A 211 5.13 4.98 16.03
N ALA A 212 4.56 4.67 17.18
CA ALA A 212 5.28 4.21 18.36
C ALA A 212 4.81 2.81 18.73
N GLY A 213 5.74 1.98 19.17
CA GLY A 213 5.51 0.59 19.50
C GLY A 213 6.17 0.21 20.82
N ILE A 214 5.53 -0.71 21.53
CA ILE A 214 6.07 -1.37 22.71
C ILE A 214 5.82 -2.87 22.58
N GLN A 215 6.81 -3.67 22.97
CA GLN A 215 6.71 -5.13 23.07
C GLN A 215 7.35 -5.60 24.37
N TYR A 216 6.73 -6.60 25.00
CA TYR A 216 7.26 -7.28 26.17
C TYR A 216 7.26 -8.79 25.94
N GLY A 217 8.46 -9.38 25.95
CA GLY A 217 8.67 -10.82 25.84
C GLY A 217 9.00 -11.44 27.20
N MET A 218 8.26 -12.49 27.57
CA MET A 218 8.51 -13.32 28.73
C MET A 218 8.92 -14.72 28.26
N GLU A 219 10.08 -15.19 28.70
CA GLU A 219 10.50 -16.59 28.54
C GLU A 219 10.30 -17.32 29.88
N PHE A 220 9.60 -18.45 29.84
CA PHE A 220 9.38 -19.31 30.99
C PHE A 220 10.41 -20.44 31.02
N GLU A 221 10.81 -20.89 32.21
CA GLU A 221 11.81 -21.97 32.39
C GLU A 221 11.44 -23.27 31.66
N ASN A 222 10.14 -23.51 31.44
CA ASN A 222 9.62 -24.68 30.75
C ASN A 222 9.78 -24.62 29.21
N GLY A 223 10.46 -23.61 28.67
CA GLY A 223 10.66 -23.40 27.22
C GLY A 223 9.47 -22.76 26.50
N TYR A 224 8.43 -22.34 27.25
CA TYR A 224 7.35 -21.53 26.70
C TYR A 224 7.76 -20.06 26.65
N PHE A 225 7.22 -19.33 25.67
CA PHE A 225 7.39 -17.88 25.59
C PHE A 225 6.03 -17.21 25.39
N LEU A 226 5.91 -15.99 25.90
CA LEU A 226 4.76 -15.13 25.72
C LEU A 226 5.24 -13.74 25.32
N ASN A 227 4.75 -13.25 24.18
CA ASN A 227 5.00 -11.89 23.73
C ASN A 227 3.70 -11.10 23.76
N ILE A 228 3.74 -9.89 24.32
CA ILE A 228 2.64 -8.94 24.33
C ILE A 228 3.15 -7.68 23.65
N GLY A 229 2.35 -7.08 22.78
CA GLY A 229 2.74 -5.87 22.07
C GLY A 229 1.57 -4.92 21.89
N ALA A 230 1.88 -3.63 21.92
CA ALA A 230 0.94 -2.56 21.63
C ALA A 230 1.63 -1.50 20.77
N GLY A 231 0.85 -0.77 19.98
CA GLY A 231 1.34 0.30 19.14
C GLY A 231 0.30 1.40 19.04
N THR A 232 0.76 2.59 18.71
CA THR A 232 -0.08 3.76 18.46
C THR A 232 0.50 4.59 17.33
N THR A 233 -0.37 5.25 16.59
CA THR A 233 0.01 6.13 15.48
C THR A 233 -0.37 7.55 15.84
N PHE A 234 0.59 8.45 15.77
CA PHE A 234 0.43 9.88 15.97
C PHE A 234 0.52 10.58 14.61
N GLY A 235 -0.55 11.26 14.21
CA GLY A 235 -0.55 12.13 13.03
C GLY A 235 -0.23 13.58 13.41
N ASN A 236 0.56 14.26 12.59
CA ASN A 236 0.56 15.73 12.54
C ASN A 236 -0.41 16.22 11.47
N ASP A 237 -0.74 17.51 11.49
CA ASP A 237 -1.56 18.14 10.45
C ASP A 237 -0.98 17.86 9.05
N LEU A 238 -1.68 17.04 8.27
CA LEU A 238 -1.28 16.69 6.93
C LEU A 238 -1.57 17.87 6.01
N LYS A 239 -0.54 18.36 5.30
CA LYS A 239 -0.75 19.42 4.31
C LYS A 239 -1.42 18.82 3.09
N SER A 240 -2.64 19.28 2.82
CA SER A 240 -3.42 18.88 1.66
C SER A 240 -3.62 20.08 0.74
N SER A 241 -3.42 19.87 -0.55
CA SER A 241 -3.78 20.82 -1.60
C SER A 241 -4.90 20.21 -2.42
N TYR A 242 -6.01 20.93 -2.52
CA TYR A 242 -7.21 20.48 -3.20
C TYR A 242 -7.58 21.48 -4.31
N SER A 243 -7.78 20.96 -5.52
CA SER A 243 -8.17 21.77 -6.69
C SER A 243 -9.30 21.09 -7.44
N ILE A 244 -10.28 21.87 -7.87
CA ILE A 244 -11.37 21.42 -8.73
C ILE A 244 -11.33 22.27 -10.00
N SER A 245 -11.39 21.61 -11.17
CA SER A 245 -11.59 22.23 -12.47
C SER A 245 -12.77 21.59 -13.17
N ALA A 246 -13.67 22.41 -13.72
CA ALA A 246 -14.77 21.93 -14.54
C ALA A 246 -14.69 22.58 -15.92
N GLU A 247 -14.65 21.76 -16.95
CA GLU A 247 -14.59 22.17 -18.34
C GLU A 247 -15.82 21.67 -19.10
N THR A 248 -16.26 22.45 -20.06
CA THR A 248 -17.44 22.13 -20.88
C THR A 248 -17.00 22.14 -22.34
N TYR A 249 -17.20 21.03 -23.05
CA TYR A 249 -16.77 20.88 -24.44
C TYR A 249 -17.91 20.34 -25.31
N ASN A 250 -17.90 20.75 -26.58
CA ASN A 250 -18.86 20.29 -27.57
C ASN A 250 -18.14 19.43 -28.60
N THR A 251 -18.54 18.17 -28.75
CA THR A 251 -18.13 17.34 -29.88
C THR A 251 -19.02 17.69 -31.07
N ALA A 252 -18.83 18.89 -31.62
CA ALA A 252 -19.45 19.26 -32.88
C ALA A 252 -18.70 18.55 -34.01
N THR A 253 -19.11 17.32 -34.31
CA THR A 253 -18.70 16.62 -35.53
C THR A 253 -19.12 17.47 -36.72
N THR A 254 -18.14 17.99 -37.45
CA THR A 254 -18.35 18.68 -38.73
C THR A 254 -18.69 17.68 -39.81
#